data_AF-A0A2E2BGI8-F1
#
_entry.id   AF-A0A2E2BGI8-F1
#
_cell.length_a   1.000
_cell.length_b   1.000
_cell.length_c   1.000
_cell.angle_alpha   90.00
_cell.angle_beta   90.00
_cell.angle_gamma   90.00
#
_symmetry.space_group_name_H-M   'P 1'
#
loop_
_entity.id
_entity.type
_entity.pdbx_description
1 polymer ?
#
loop_
_entity_poly.entity_id
_entity_poly.type
_entity_poly.pdbx_seq_one_letter_code
_entity_poly.pdbx_strand_id
1 'polypeptide(L)'
;MKIKSIRDILNKSSRVFTLRIVSIISGFFLMYLITNIYGAEGMGIFALSQTILMIMVMLSVFGTDTASLKYSSQYFNNNDYSKLNSFYFSILKFVIVSSVFISIIIFFIKGELSVFFNKNLLNHSLFFISLSILPMSFININSESLRGIGRYSLFTTFRYVLIPVFTIIFLYIYGNNNDLLIPIKAYAISICIISLL
;
A
#
# COMPACT_ATOMS: atom_id res chain seq x y z
N MET A 1 10.29 -33.61 -1.39
CA MET A 1 10.76 -32.26 -1.02
C MET A 1 12.23 -32.13 -1.43
N LYS A 2 12.52 -31.72 -2.69
CA LYS A 2 13.90 -31.57 -3.17
C LYS A 2 14.60 -30.50 -2.32
N ILE A 3 15.72 -30.86 -1.70
CA ILE A 3 16.59 -29.95 -0.98
C ILE A 3 17.00 -28.85 -1.98
N LYS A 4 16.39 -27.66 -1.87
CA LYS A 4 16.87 -26.48 -2.58
C LYS A 4 18.27 -26.20 -2.06
N SER A 5 19.23 -26.00 -2.96
CA SER A 5 20.59 -25.69 -2.53
C SER A 5 20.58 -24.43 -1.68
N ILE A 6 21.41 -24.38 -0.62
CA ILE A 6 21.57 -23.19 0.24
C ILE A 6 21.85 -21.95 -0.61
N ARG A 7 22.56 -22.12 -1.74
CA ARG A 7 22.85 -21.07 -2.72
C ARG A 7 21.58 -20.49 -3.38
N ASP A 8 20.58 -21.32 -3.69
CA ASP A 8 19.32 -20.84 -4.27
C ASP A 8 18.48 -20.04 -3.27
N ILE A 9 18.48 -20.46 -2.00
CA ILE A 9 17.82 -19.74 -0.93
C ILE A 9 18.52 -18.39 -0.72
N LEU A 10 19.85 -18.40 -0.61
CA LEU A 10 20.66 -17.17 -0.47
C LEU A 10 20.44 -16.20 -1.62
N ASN A 11 20.44 -16.66 -2.87
CA ASN A 11 20.22 -15.79 -4.03
C ASN A 11 18.83 -15.15 -4.03
N LYS A 12 17.78 -15.92 -3.68
CA LYS A 12 16.40 -15.39 -3.62
C LYS A 12 16.24 -14.40 -2.47
N SER A 13 16.76 -14.73 -1.29
CA SER A 13 16.73 -13.85 -0.13
C SER A 13 17.54 -12.58 -0.35
N SER A 14 18.71 -12.67 -0.98
CA SER A 14 19.55 -11.53 -1.33
C SER A 14 18.79 -10.53 -2.22
N ARG A 15 18.10 -11.00 -3.27
CA ARG A 15 17.29 -10.12 -4.14
C ARG A 15 16.17 -9.42 -3.38
N VAL A 16 15.48 -10.12 -2.48
CA VAL A 16 14.43 -9.53 -1.64
C VAL A 16 15.03 -8.49 -0.68
N PHE A 17 16.18 -8.81 -0.11
CA PHE A 17 16.88 -7.91 0.81
C PHE A 17 17.37 -6.63 0.12
N THR A 18 17.93 -6.72 -1.09
CA THR A 18 18.32 -5.54 -1.87
C THR A 18 17.11 -4.69 -2.22
N LEU A 19 16.00 -5.31 -2.64
CA LEU A 19 14.75 -4.57 -2.90
C LEU A 19 14.25 -3.87 -1.63
N ARG A 20 14.35 -4.53 -0.47
CA ARG A 20 13.95 -3.96 0.81
C ARG A 20 14.79 -2.74 1.20
N ILE A 21 16.10 -2.80 0.98
CA ILE A 21 17.00 -1.65 1.20
C ILE A 21 16.60 -0.49 0.30
N VAL A 22 16.38 -0.74 -1.00
CA VAL A 22 15.93 0.30 -1.95
C VAL A 22 14.61 0.92 -1.51
N SER A 23 13.64 0.11 -1.05
CA SER A 23 12.37 0.62 -0.51
C SER A 23 12.58 1.55 0.68
N ILE A 24 13.43 1.15 1.64
CA ILE A 24 13.70 1.95 2.85
C ILE A 24 14.36 3.27 2.48
N ILE A 25 15.39 3.24 1.62
CA ILE A 25 16.07 4.44 1.14
C ILE A 25 15.08 5.36 0.41
N SER A 26 14.23 4.81 -0.47
CA SER A 26 13.22 5.58 -1.18
C SER A 26 12.20 6.21 -0.24
N GLY A 27 11.76 5.48 0.80
CA GLY A 27 10.84 6.00 1.81
C GLY A 27 11.44 7.15 2.63
N PHE A 28 12.69 7.01 3.07
CA PHE A 28 13.41 8.09 3.75
C PHE A 28 13.64 9.28 2.85
N PHE A 29 14.00 9.05 1.59
CA PHE A 29 14.19 10.11 0.61
C PHE A 29 12.89 10.86 0.32
N LEU A 30 11.76 10.15 0.20
CA LEU A 30 10.43 10.75 0.09
C LEU A 30 10.11 11.64 1.31
N MET A 31 10.33 11.14 2.53
CA MET A 31 10.11 11.91 3.75
C MET A 31 10.98 13.17 3.80
N TYR A 32 12.26 13.04 3.41
CA TYR A 32 13.20 14.15 3.32
C TYR A 32 12.72 15.20 2.31
N LEU A 33 12.33 14.79 1.11
CA LEU A 33 11.79 15.69 0.07
C LEU A 33 10.56 16.45 0.56
N ILE A 34 9.59 15.75 1.15
CA ILE A 34 8.36 16.39 1.63
C ILE A 34 8.68 17.41 2.72
N THR A 35 9.54 17.07 3.66
CA THR A 35 9.92 17.96 4.77
C THR A 35 10.69 19.18 4.28
N ASN A 36 11.59 19.02 3.31
CA ASN A 36 12.41 20.12 2.80
C ASN A 36 11.60 21.07 1.91
N ILE A 37 10.67 20.57 1.11
CA ILE A 37 9.87 21.37 0.16
C ILE A 37 8.63 21.97 0.83
N TYR A 38 7.90 21.19 1.63
CA TYR A 38 6.61 21.57 2.21
C TYR A 38 6.68 21.86 3.73
N GLY A 39 7.87 21.79 4.32
CA GLY A 39 8.10 22.05 5.73
C GLY A 39 7.54 20.97 6.67
N ALA A 40 7.66 21.24 7.96
CA ALA A 40 7.14 20.37 9.02
C ALA A 40 5.61 20.22 8.97
N GLU A 41 4.90 21.25 8.52
CA GLU A 41 3.44 21.20 8.40
C GLU A 41 2.98 20.24 7.31
N GLY A 42 3.54 20.33 6.10
CA GLY A 42 3.20 19.42 5.00
C GLY A 42 3.50 17.96 5.34
N MET A 43 4.66 17.71 5.94
CA MET A 43 5.01 16.37 6.44
C MET A 43 4.06 15.91 7.54
N GLY A 44 3.68 16.77 8.49
CA GLY A 44 2.73 16.42 9.54
C GLY A 44 1.37 15.97 8.98
N ILE A 45 0.82 16.71 8.02
CA ILE A 45 -0.45 16.35 7.37
C ILE A 45 -0.29 15.04 6.58
N PHE A 46 0.81 14.87 5.83
CA PHE A 46 1.10 13.66 5.08
C PHE A 46 1.22 12.42 5.97
N ALA A 47 1.96 12.51 7.07
CA ALA A 47 2.16 11.40 8.00
C ALA A 47 0.86 10.98 8.67
N LEU A 48 0.08 11.93 9.21
CA LEU A 48 -1.23 11.66 9.80
C LEU A 48 -2.18 11.00 8.81
N SER A 49 -2.21 11.54 7.59
CA SER A 49 -2.95 11.01 6.46
C SER A 49 -2.56 9.54 6.20
N GLN A 50 -1.26 9.25 6.06
CA GLN A 50 -0.76 7.89 5.82
C GLN A 50 -1.11 6.93 6.98
N THR A 51 -1.03 7.39 8.23
CA THR A 51 -1.42 6.59 9.41
C THR A 51 -2.90 6.24 9.37
N ILE A 52 -3.77 7.21 9.10
CA ILE A 52 -5.22 6.98 8.99
C ILE A 52 -5.52 5.99 7.87
N LEU A 53 -4.90 6.15 6.70
CA LEU A 53 -5.04 5.19 5.59
C LEU A 53 -4.64 3.77 6.03
N MET A 54 -3.50 3.61 6.71
CA MET A 54 -3.03 2.30 7.16
C MET A 54 -4.02 1.63 8.12
N ILE A 55 -4.54 2.36 9.10
CA ILE A 55 -5.53 1.83 10.05
C ILE A 55 -6.79 1.40 9.29
N MET A 56 -7.28 2.22 8.37
CA MET A 56 -8.50 1.91 7.61
C MET A 56 -8.32 0.74 6.66
N VAL A 57 -7.14 0.59 6.06
CA VAL A 57 -6.81 -0.58 5.23
C VAL A 57 -6.66 -1.85 6.06
N MET A 58 -6.14 -1.76 7.29
CA MET A 58 -6.12 -2.91 8.19
C MET A 58 -7.55 -3.37 8.54
N LEU A 59 -8.45 -2.42 8.78
CA LEU A 59 -9.86 -2.71 9.04
C LEU A 59 -10.59 -3.28 7.81
N SER A 60 -10.28 -2.81 6.59
CA SER A 60 -10.92 -3.30 5.36
C SER A 60 -10.51 -4.73 5.05
N VAL A 61 -9.23 -5.03 5.20
CA VAL A 61 -8.72 -6.37 4.92
C VAL A 61 -9.16 -7.36 5.99
N PHE A 62 -9.34 -6.92 7.25
CA PHE A 62 -9.88 -7.74 8.34
C PHE A 62 -9.17 -9.10 8.51
N GLY A 63 -7.84 -9.11 8.37
CA GLY A 63 -7.00 -10.31 8.48
C GLY A 63 -7.03 -11.25 7.27
N THR A 64 -7.77 -10.93 6.21
CA THR A 64 -7.82 -11.74 4.97
C THR A 64 -6.49 -11.76 4.22
N ASP A 65 -5.56 -10.85 4.50
CA ASP A 65 -4.17 -10.87 4.02
C ASP A 65 -3.39 -12.08 4.57
N THR A 66 -3.56 -12.40 5.85
CA THR A 66 -2.94 -13.59 6.46
C THR A 66 -3.55 -14.88 5.89
N ALA A 67 -4.86 -14.88 5.65
CA ALA A 67 -5.56 -15.99 5.00
C ALA A 67 -5.10 -16.14 3.54
N SER A 68 -4.99 -15.03 2.80
CA SER A 68 -4.47 -14.95 1.43
C SER A 68 -3.11 -15.61 1.34
N LEU A 69 -2.17 -15.25 2.21
CA LEU A 69 -0.83 -15.87 2.28
C LEU A 69 -0.88 -17.39 2.54
N LYS A 70 -1.63 -17.80 3.57
CA LYS A 70 -1.68 -19.21 4.01
C LYS A 70 -2.30 -20.12 2.94
N TYR A 71 -3.50 -19.77 2.48
CA TYR A 71 -4.27 -20.63 1.57
C TYR A 71 -3.73 -20.58 0.14
N SER A 72 -3.18 -19.45 -0.33
CA SER A 72 -2.49 -19.43 -1.63
C SER A 72 -1.28 -20.36 -1.64
N SER A 73 -0.48 -20.39 -0.57
CA SER A 73 0.62 -21.36 -0.42
C SER A 73 0.12 -22.81 -0.40
N GLN A 74 -0.93 -23.09 0.37
CA GLN A 74 -1.51 -24.44 0.48
C GLN A 74 -2.04 -24.95 -0.86
N TYR A 75 -2.89 -24.18 -1.54
CA TYR A 75 -3.50 -24.61 -2.81
C TYR A 75 -2.48 -24.68 -3.95
N PHE A 76 -1.51 -23.77 -3.98
CA PHE A 76 -0.44 -23.81 -4.98
C PHE A 76 0.45 -25.05 -4.83
N ASN A 77 0.84 -25.41 -3.60
CA ASN A 77 1.66 -26.61 -3.35
C ASN A 77 0.90 -27.92 -3.67
N ASN A 78 -0.43 -27.91 -3.54
CA ASN A 78 -1.28 -29.05 -3.89
C ASN A 78 -1.65 -29.09 -5.39
N ASN A 79 -1.16 -28.16 -6.21
CA ASN A 79 -1.55 -27.98 -7.61
C ASN A 79 -3.06 -27.78 -7.84
N ASP A 80 -3.80 -27.31 -6.83
CA ASP A 80 -5.25 -27.11 -6.89
C ASP A 80 -5.57 -25.68 -7.32
N TYR A 81 -5.24 -25.37 -8.58
CA TYR A 81 -5.38 -24.01 -9.15
C TYR A 81 -6.83 -23.53 -9.20
N SER A 82 -7.80 -24.45 -9.30
CA SER A 82 -9.22 -24.13 -9.27
C SER A 82 -9.61 -23.56 -7.90
N LYS A 83 -9.25 -24.24 -6.81
CA LYS A 83 -9.49 -23.73 -5.45
C LYS A 83 -8.71 -22.45 -5.16
N LEU A 84 -7.48 -22.34 -5.65
CA LEU A 84 -6.68 -21.12 -5.51
C LEU A 84 -7.41 -19.91 -6.11
N ASN A 85 -7.88 -20.03 -7.35
CA ASN A 85 -8.59 -18.94 -8.03
C ASN A 85 -9.92 -18.62 -7.36
N SER A 86 -10.73 -19.65 -7.05
CA SER A 86 -12.01 -19.45 -6.37
C SER A 86 -11.84 -18.77 -5.00
N PHE A 87 -10.82 -19.14 -4.24
CA PHE A 87 -10.51 -18.54 -2.95
C PHE A 87 -10.05 -17.09 -3.09
N TYR A 88 -9.15 -16.83 -4.05
CA TYR A 88 -8.66 -15.49 -4.36
C TYR A 88 -9.80 -14.53 -4.75
N PHE A 89 -10.70 -14.95 -5.65
CA PHE A 89 -11.86 -14.13 -6.02
C PHE A 89 -12.84 -13.91 -4.86
N SER A 90 -12.99 -14.89 -3.97
CA SER A 90 -13.81 -14.75 -2.76
C SER A 90 -13.26 -13.68 -1.81
N ILE A 91 -11.94 -13.71 -1.53
CA ILE A 91 -11.28 -12.67 -0.73
C ILE A 91 -11.41 -11.31 -1.42
N LEU A 92 -11.11 -11.23 -2.72
CA LEU A 92 -11.19 -9.96 -3.44
C LEU A 92 -12.59 -9.35 -3.34
N LYS A 93 -13.64 -10.15 -3.52
CA LYS A 93 -15.03 -9.67 -3.39
C LYS A 93 -15.30 -9.13 -1.99
N PHE A 94 -14.85 -9.84 -0.95
CA PHE A 94 -14.99 -9.37 0.43
C PHE A 94 -14.22 -8.06 0.67
N VAL A 95 -12.98 -7.97 0.19
CA VAL A 95 -12.12 -6.80 0.38
C VAL A 95 -12.63 -5.59 -0.40
N ILE A 96 -13.21 -5.78 -1.60
CA ILE A 96 -13.89 -4.71 -2.33
C ILE A 96 -15.03 -4.14 -1.49
N VAL A 97 -15.95 -4.99 -1.04
CA VAL A 97 -17.15 -4.54 -0.31
C VAL A 97 -16.78 -3.82 0.99
N SER A 98 -15.88 -4.40 1.77
CA SER A 98 -15.41 -3.83 3.03
C SER A 98 -14.60 -2.53 2.84
N SER A 99 -13.72 -2.47 1.84
CA SER A 99 -12.94 -1.25 1.56
C SER A 99 -13.80 -0.11 1.02
N VAL A 100 -14.80 -0.38 0.17
CA VAL A 100 -15.79 0.62 -0.25
C VAL A 100 -16.57 1.13 0.95
N PHE A 101 -17.03 0.24 1.82
CA PHE A 101 -17.77 0.61 3.03
C PHE A 101 -16.94 1.55 3.94
N ILE A 102 -15.69 1.20 4.20
CA ILE A 102 -14.79 2.01 5.04
C ILE A 102 -14.42 3.33 4.34
N SER A 103 -14.23 3.32 3.02
CA SER A 103 -14.03 4.54 2.23
C SER A 103 -15.20 5.52 2.39
N ILE A 104 -16.44 5.03 2.32
CA ILE A 104 -17.64 5.85 2.51
C ILE A 104 -17.68 6.42 3.94
N ILE A 105 -17.38 5.61 4.95
CA ILE A 105 -17.30 6.07 6.35
C ILE A 105 -16.31 7.23 6.48
N ILE A 106 -15.09 7.08 5.97
CA ILE A 106 -14.07 8.14 6.03
C ILE A 106 -14.49 9.38 5.25
N PHE A 107 -15.17 9.22 4.12
CA PHE A 107 -15.66 10.34 3.33
C PHE A 107 -16.65 11.22 4.12
N PHE A 108 -17.48 10.63 4.99
CA PHE A 108 -18.39 11.38 5.85
C PHE A 108 -17.72 11.96 7.10
N ILE A 109 -16.83 11.21 7.76
CA ILE A 109 -16.21 11.62 9.04
C ILE A 109 -15.01 12.56 8.84
N LYS A 110 -14.48 12.70 7.62
CA LYS A 110 -13.28 13.55 7.35
C LYS A 110 -13.34 14.97 7.91
N GLY A 111 -14.54 15.58 7.95
CA GLY A 111 -14.74 16.91 8.50
C GLY A 111 -14.51 16.94 10.02
N GLU A 112 -15.10 15.99 10.74
CA GLU A 112 -14.93 15.82 12.18
C GLU A 112 -13.48 15.48 12.54
N LEU A 113 -12.83 14.61 11.77
CA LEU A 113 -11.40 14.29 11.95
C LEU A 113 -10.52 15.53 11.78
N SER A 114 -10.81 16.36 10.78
CA SER A 114 -10.04 17.59 10.52
C SER A 114 -10.13 18.58 11.69
N VAL A 115 -11.30 18.70 12.31
CA VAL A 115 -11.52 19.52 13.52
C VAL A 115 -10.82 18.89 14.73
N PHE A 116 -10.95 17.58 14.93
CA PHE A 116 -10.33 16.85 16.04
C PHE A 116 -8.79 17.00 16.07
N PHE A 117 -8.15 16.95 14.91
CA PHE A 117 -6.70 17.13 14.79
C PHE A 117 -6.25 18.59 14.66
N ASN A 118 -7.17 19.56 14.73
CA ASN A 118 -6.89 21.00 14.55
C ASN A 118 -6.09 21.31 13.26
N LYS A 119 -6.41 20.61 12.16
CA LYS A 119 -5.72 20.76 10.87
C LYS A 119 -6.75 20.85 9.75
N ASN A 120 -7.08 22.07 9.32
CA ASN A 120 -8.11 22.33 8.30
C ASN A 120 -7.78 21.67 6.94
N LEU A 121 -6.50 21.63 6.54
CA LEU A 121 -6.08 20.96 5.30
C LEU A 121 -6.21 19.43 5.35
N LEU A 122 -6.39 18.85 6.54
CA LEU A 122 -6.58 17.41 6.70
C LEU A 122 -7.90 16.95 6.05
N ASN A 123 -8.94 17.78 6.03
CA ASN A 123 -10.21 17.45 5.37
C ASN A 123 -10.01 17.10 3.88
N HIS A 124 -9.27 17.95 3.15
CA HIS A 124 -8.95 17.71 1.74
C HIS A 124 -8.04 16.50 1.54
N SER A 125 -7.10 16.31 2.46
CA SER A 125 -6.19 15.16 2.46
C SER A 125 -6.93 13.83 2.64
N LEU A 126 -7.89 13.80 3.57
CA LEU A 126 -8.70 12.64 3.89
C LEU A 126 -9.66 12.27 2.76
N PHE A 127 -10.06 13.22 1.92
CA PHE A 127 -10.78 12.91 0.69
C PHE A 127 -9.93 12.03 -0.24
N PHE A 128 -8.68 12.39 -0.53
CA PHE A 128 -7.80 11.55 -1.36
C PHE A 128 -7.52 10.19 -0.72
N ILE A 129 -7.43 10.14 0.62
CA ILE A 129 -7.26 8.89 1.34
C ILE A 129 -8.47 7.98 1.24
N SER A 130 -9.69 8.52 1.38
CA SER A 130 -10.90 7.70 1.23
C SER A 130 -10.87 6.92 -0.08
N LEU A 131 -10.57 7.61 -1.19
CA LEU A 131 -10.44 7.01 -2.51
C LEU A 131 -9.29 5.98 -2.59
N SER A 132 -8.22 6.17 -1.81
CA SER A 132 -7.03 5.31 -1.80
C SER A 132 -7.19 4.04 -0.97
N ILE A 133 -8.21 3.93 -0.11
CA ILE A 133 -8.41 2.76 0.77
C ILE A 133 -8.62 1.49 -0.06
N LEU A 134 -9.50 1.54 -1.06
CA LEU A 134 -9.75 0.40 -1.95
C LEU A 134 -8.50 -0.05 -2.71
N PRO A 135 -7.82 0.80 -3.50
CA PRO A 135 -6.65 0.38 -4.28
C PRO A 135 -5.50 -0.09 -3.37
N MET A 136 -5.31 0.51 -2.20
CA MET A 136 -4.30 0.05 -1.23
C MET A 136 -4.64 -1.34 -0.66
N SER A 137 -5.93 -1.60 -0.39
CA SER A 137 -6.39 -2.92 0.08
C SER A 137 -6.15 -4.00 -0.98
N PHE A 138 -6.38 -3.68 -2.25
CA PHE A 138 -6.05 -4.55 -3.39
C PHE A 138 -4.56 -4.89 -3.46
N ILE A 139 -3.69 -3.86 -3.40
CA ILE A 139 -2.24 -4.05 -3.42
C ILE A 139 -1.83 -5.01 -2.30
N ASN A 140 -2.38 -4.86 -1.09
CA ASN A 140 -2.07 -5.74 0.04
C ASN A 140 -2.45 -7.20 -0.23
N ILE A 141 -3.69 -7.47 -0.68
CA ILE A 141 -4.14 -8.84 -0.97
C ILE A 141 -3.33 -9.48 -2.10
N ASN A 142 -3.13 -8.75 -3.20
CA ASN A 142 -2.38 -9.22 -4.36
C ASN A 142 -0.93 -9.54 -3.98
N SER A 143 -0.32 -8.65 -3.20
CA SER A 143 1.05 -8.83 -2.73
C SER A 143 1.15 -10.07 -1.83
N GLU A 144 0.26 -10.26 -0.86
CA GLU A 144 0.31 -11.44 0.03
C GLU A 144 0.00 -12.76 -0.70
N SER A 145 -0.90 -12.74 -1.69
CA SER A 145 -1.11 -13.90 -2.58
C SER A 145 0.17 -14.25 -3.37
N LEU A 146 0.88 -13.26 -3.93
CA LEU A 146 2.15 -13.46 -4.61
C LEU A 146 3.23 -14.02 -3.67
N ARG A 147 3.24 -13.57 -2.42
CA ARG A 147 4.14 -14.09 -1.38
C ARG A 147 3.84 -15.55 -1.07
N GLY A 148 2.57 -15.94 -0.99
CA GLY A 148 2.16 -17.32 -0.68
C GLY A 148 2.55 -18.32 -1.76
N ILE A 149 2.50 -17.94 -3.04
CA ILE A 149 3.00 -18.78 -4.15
C ILE A 149 4.53 -18.73 -4.31
N GLY A 150 5.25 -18.06 -3.41
CA GLY A 150 6.71 -18.01 -3.38
C GLY A 150 7.35 -16.97 -4.32
N ARG A 151 6.58 -16.02 -4.85
CA ARG A 151 7.08 -14.89 -5.67
C ARG A 151 7.45 -13.69 -4.82
N TYR A 152 8.35 -13.88 -3.85
CA TYR A 152 8.74 -12.87 -2.85
C TYR A 152 9.29 -11.56 -3.45
N SER A 153 9.98 -11.63 -4.60
CA SER A 153 10.50 -10.43 -5.27
C SER A 153 9.37 -9.52 -5.73
N LEU A 154 8.32 -10.07 -6.36
CA LEU A 154 7.17 -9.30 -6.84
C LEU A 154 6.38 -8.73 -5.66
N PHE A 155 6.13 -9.55 -4.62
CA PHE A 155 5.55 -9.07 -3.36
C PHE A 155 6.27 -7.82 -2.83
N THR A 156 7.60 -7.87 -2.78
CA THR A 156 8.41 -6.77 -2.22
C THR A 156 8.34 -5.53 -3.10
N THR A 157 8.41 -5.72 -4.43
CA THR A 157 8.32 -4.62 -5.40
C THR A 157 6.98 -3.91 -5.31
N PHE A 158 5.87 -4.63 -5.42
CA PHE A 158 4.52 -4.05 -5.41
C PHE A 158 4.19 -3.37 -4.08
N ARG A 159 4.49 -4.03 -2.95
CA ARG A 159 4.09 -3.52 -1.64
C ARG A 159 4.96 -2.38 -1.12
N TYR A 160 6.25 -2.36 -1.45
CA TYR A 160 7.22 -1.48 -0.78
C TYR A 160 8.07 -0.62 -1.68
N VAL A 161 8.34 -1.03 -2.93
CA VAL A 161 9.21 -0.25 -3.84
C VAL A 161 8.39 0.72 -4.69
N LEU A 162 7.33 0.23 -5.35
CA LEU A 162 6.64 1.02 -6.36
C LEU A 162 5.98 2.28 -5.78
N ILE A 163 5.29 2.17 -4.64
CA ILE A 163 4.54 3.30 -4.06
C ILE A 163 5.43 4.51 -3.79
N PRO A 164 6.52 4.43 -3.00
CA PRO A 164 7.39 5.57 -2.76
C PRO A 164 8.08 6.08 -4.04
N VAL A 165 8.51 5.18 -4.93
CA VAL A 165 9.18 5.57 -6.19
C VAL A 165 8.25 6.39 -7.09
N PHE A 166 7.03 5.91 -7.33
CA PHE A 166 6.03 6.66 -8.10
C PHE A 166 5.64 7.97 -7.42
N THR A 167 5.56 7.98 -6.07
CA THR A 167 5.25 9.20 -5.33
C THR A 167 6.33 10.26 -5.53
N ILE A 168 7.62 9.87 -5.50
CA ILE A 168 8.75 10.77 -5.76
C ILE A 168 8.68 11.31 -7.20
N ILE A 169 8.39 10.46 -8.18
CA ILE A 169 8.26 10.87 -9.58
C ILE A 169 7.14 11.92 -9.74
N PHE A 170 5.96 11.67 -9.16
CA PHE A 170 4.85 12.63 -9.22
C PHE A 170 5.12 13.90 -8.42
N LEU A 171 5.80 13.81 -7.28
CA LEU A 171 6.25 14.99 -6.54
C LEU A 171 7.17 15.87 -7.39
N TYR A 172 8.08 15.29 -8.17
CA TYR A 172 8.95 16.07 -9.05
C TYR A 172 8.17 16.74 -10.20
N ILE A 173 7.15 16.07 -10.74
CA ILE A 173 6.31 16.60 -11.83
C ILE A 173 5.40 17.73 -11.33
N TYR A 174 4.78 17.58 -10.16
CA TYR A 174 3.77 18.50 -9.63
C TYR A 174 4.31 19.49 -8.59
N GLY A 175 5.57 19.33 -8.15
CA GLY A 175 6.16 20.05 -7.02
C GLY A 175 6.43 21.54 -7.23
N ASN A 176 6.14 22.09 -8.41
CA ASN A 176 6.32 23.52 -8.69
C ASN A 176 5.30 24.42 -7.94
N ASN A 177 4.22 23.86 -7.43
CA ASN A 177 3.22 24.59 -6.66
C ASN A 177 3.47 24.36 -5.16
N ASN A 178 3.52 25.43 -4.35
CA ASN A 178 3.68 25.33 -2.88
C ASN A 178 2.40 24.84 -2.16
N ASP A 179 1.55 24.04 -2.82
CA ASP A 179 0.34 23.47 -2.22
C ASP A 179 0.70 22.27 -1.34
N LEU A 180 0.44 22.38 -0.03
CA LEU A 180 0.70 21.36 0.99
C LEU A 180 -0.05 20.03 0.71
N LEU A 181 -1.04 20.01 -0.18
CA LEU A 181 -1.79 18.80 -0.55
C LEU A 181 -1.10 17.94 -1.63
N ILE A 182 -0.09 18.48 -2.34
CA ILE A 182 0.56 17.78 -3.46
C ILE A 182 1.19 16.44 -3.05
N PRO A 183 1.90 16.31 -1.91
CA PRO A 183 2.45 15.02 -1.49
C PRO A 183 1.39 13.93 -1.36
N ILE A 184 0.21 14.29 -0.86
CA ILE A 184 -0.89 13.36 -0.62
C ILE A 184 -1.58 12.99 -1.92
N LYS A 185 -1.77 13.98 -2.82
CA LYS A 185 -2.26 13.74 -4.19
C LYS A 185 -1.32 12.80 -4.96
N ALA A 186 -0.01 13.07 -4.93
CA ALA A 186 1.01 12.24 -5.57
C ALA A 186 1.01 10.80 -5.04
N TYR A 187 0.89 10.65 -3.71
CA TYR A 187 0.81 9.34 -3.07
C TYR A 187 -0.46 8.58 -3.42
N ALA A 188 -1.63 9.25 -3.40
CA ALA A 188 -2.91 8.66 -3.80
C ALA A 188 -2.90 8.20 -5.26
N ILE A 189 -2.39 9.02 -6.19
CA ILE A 189 -2.24 8.67 -7.61
C ILE A 189 -1.33 7.46 -7.78
N SER A 190 -0.21 7.43 -7.05
CA SER A 190 0.72 6.29 -7.07
C SER A 190 0.04 4.99 -6.66
N ILE A 191 -0.74 5.02 -5.57
CA ILE A 191 -1.50 3.85 -5.11
C ILE A 191 -2.51 3.40 -6.17
N CYS A 192 -3.28 4.32 -6.75
CA CYS A 192 -4.26 3.98 -7.78
C CYS A 192 -3.60 3.31 -8.99
N ILE A 193 -2.48 3.87 -9.50
CA ILE A 193 -1.76 3.29 -10.63
C ILE A 193 -1.22 1.90 -10.30
N ILE A 194 -0.58 1.74 -9.14
CA ILE A 194 0.03 0.46 -8.74
C ILE A 194 -1.03 -0.62 -8.51
N SER A 195 -2.23 -0.24 -8.06
CA SER A 195 -3.32 -1.20 -7.88
C SER A 195 -3.83 -1.81 -9.20
N LEU A 196 -3.59 -1.12 -10.32
CA LEU A 196 -3.98 -1.56 -11.66
C LEU A 196 -2.89 -2.40 -12.35
N LEU A 197 -1.65 -2.36 -11.84
CA LEU A 197 -0.51 -3.15 -12.29
C LEU A 197 -0.55 -4.58 -11.73
#